data_AF-A0A520C3M9-F1
#
_entry.id   AF-A0A520C3M9-F1
#
_cell.length_a   1.000
_cell.length_b   1.000
_cell.length_c   1.000
_cell.angle_alpha   90.00
_cell.angle_beta   90.00
_cell.angle_gamma   90.00
#
_symmetry.space_group_name_H-M   'P 1'
#
loop_
_entity.id
_entity.type
_entity.pdbx_description
1 polymer ?
#
loop_
_entity_poly.entity_id
_entity_poly.type
_entity_poly.pdbx_seq_one_letter_code
_entity_poly.pdbx_strand_id
1 'polypeptide(L)'
;ILGHYSNSDKSRYLELAFNNISSTVFSIQGTRDELLSKQKNINNHWIAIHEKFVMGYACILMFFIGAPLGAIIRKGGLGLPIVFAVLIFITFHFTNTFGKKIAQENQITPFLGVWLASIILTPFALLLTYRATNDIGLVNMDGIITPIQNFFKKLFNSNK
;
A
#
# COMPACT_ATOMS: atom_id res chain seq x y z
N ILE A 1 -29.28 40.15 -35.30
CA ILE A 1 -28.12 40.91 -34.75
C ILE A 1 -26.94 40.99 -35.74
N LEU A 2 -26.57 39.90 -36.42
CA LEU A 2 -25.48 39.88 -37.42
C LEU A 2 -25.91 40.26 -38.86
N GLY A 3 -27.11 40.82 -39.05
CA GLY A 3 -27.67 41.11 -40.38
C GLY A 3 -27.09 42.36 -41.06
N HIS A 4 -26.60 43.33 -40.28
CA HIS A 4 -26.17 44.66 -40.75
C HIS A 4 -24.65 44.81 -41.00
N TYR A 5 -23.84 43.76 -40.83
CA TYR A 5 -22.38 43.82 -40.96
C TYR A 5 -21.89 43.20 -42.29
N SER A 6 -20.79 43.72 -42.83
CA SER A 6 -20.07 43.12 -43.96
C SER A 6 -19.64 41.68 -43.63
N ASN A 7 -19.59 40.78 -44.64
CA ASN A 7 -19.14 39.40 -44.43
C ASN A 7 -17.74 39.32 -43.80
N SER A 8 -16.86 40.30 -44.06
CA SER A 8 -15.53 40.39 -43.45
C SER A 8 -15.57 40.67 -41.94
N ASP A 9 -16.47 41.55 -41.50
CA ASP A 9 -16.61 41.92 -40.08
C ASP A 9 -17.23 40.78 -39.26
N LYS A 10 -18.18 40.03 -39.84
CA LYS A 10 -18.77 38.85 -39.17
C LYS A 10 -17.72 37.79 -38.85
N SER A 11 -16.82 37.50 -39.79
CA SER A 11 -15.73 36.53 -39.58
C SER A 11 -14.77 36.99 -38.49
N ARG A 12 -14.42 38.27 -38.45
CA ARG A 12 -13.55 38.84 -37.42
C ARG A 12 -14.17 38.79 -36.01
N TYR A 13 -15.46 39.07 -35.89
CA TYR A 13 -16.16 38.94 -34.59
C TYR A 13 -16.29 37.48 -34.14
N LEU A 14 -16.51 36.54 -35.08
CA LEU A 14 -16.50 35.11 -34.78
C LEU A 14 -15.12 34.63 -34.33
N GLU A 15 -14.05 35.09 -34.96
CA GLU A 15 -12.67 34.75 -34.60
C GLU A 15 -12.30 35.31 -33.21
N LEU A 16 -12.69 36.56 -32.91
CA LEU A 16 -12.56 37.15 -31.57
C LEU A 16 -13.32 36.35 -30.51
N ALA A 17 -14.56 35.96 -30.80
CA ALA A 17 -15.35 35.14 -29.89
C ALA A 17 -14.72 33.75 -29.69
N PHE A 18 -14.25 33.12 -30.77
CA PHE A 18 -13.58 31.81 -30.71
C PHE A 18 -12.27 31.86 -29.92
N ASN A 19 -11.46 32.90 -30.10
CA ASN A 19 -10.22 33.10 -29.36
C ASN A 19 -10.49 33.36 -27.87
N ASN A 20 -11.52 34.14 -27.53
CA ASN A 20 -11.94 34.35 -26.14
C ASN A 20 -12.49 33.07 -25.48
N ILE A 21 -13.24 32.25 -26.21
CA ILE A 21 -13.70 30.96 -25.72
C ILE A 21 -12.51 30.02 -25.49
N SER A 22 -11.57 29.95 -26.44
CA SER A 22 -10.39 29.09 -26.34
C SER A 22 -9.48 29.49 -25.18
N SER A 23 -9.24 30.79 -24.97
CA SER A 23 -8.47 31.29 -23.83
C SER A 23 -9.18 31.03 -22.49
N THR A 24 -10.50 31.18 -22.45
CA THR A 24 -11.30 30.86 -21.27
C THR A 24 -11.23 29.35 -20.95
N VAL A 25 -11.37 28.49 -21.95
CA VAL A 25 -11.23 27.02 -21.79
C VAL A 25 -9.84 26.67 -21.25
N PHE A 26 -8.78 27.27 -21.80
CA PHE A 26 -7.41 27.06 -21.31
C PHE A 26 -7.24 27.51 -19.85
N SER A 27 -7.82 28.65 -19.46
CA SER A 27 -7.79 29.14 -18.08
C SER A 27 -8.54 28.21 -17.10
N ILE A 28 -9.67 27.65 -17.53
CA ILE A 28 -10.44 26.68 -16.75
C ILE A 28 -9.62 25.40 -16.59
N GLN A 29 -8.97 24.93 -17.65
CA GLN A 29 -8.15 23.72 -17.59
C GLN A 29 -6.92 23.92 -16.69
N GLY A 30 -6.24 25.07 -16.80
CA GLY A 30 -5.14 25.43 -15.89
C GLY A 30 -5.59 25.48 -14.43
N THR A 31 -6.77 26.06 -14.15
CA THR A 31 -7.34 26.09 -12.80
C THR A 31 -7.66 24.69 -12.28
N ARG A 32 -8.21 23.81 -13.14
CA ARG A 32 -8.49 22.41 -12.79
C ARG A 32 -7.21 21.67 -12.40
N ASP A 33 -6.15 21.81 -13.17
CA ASP A 33 -4.87 21.17 -12.90
C ASP A 33 -4.23 21.70 -11.62
N GLU A 34 -4.33 23.02 -11.37
CA GLU A 34 -3.87 23.63 -10.13
C GLU A 34 -4.62 23.06 -8.90
N LEU A 35 -5.94 22.94 -8.98
CA LEU A 35 -6.76 22.38 -7.90
C LEU A 35 -6.40 20.92 -7.62
N LEU A 36 -6.20 20.11 -8.67
CA LEU A 36 -5.76 18.71 -8.52
C LEU A 36 -4.38 18.61 -7.87
N SER A 37 -3.45 19.48 -8.25
CA SER A 37 -2.11 19.55 -7.64
C SER A 37 -2.17 19.94 -6.16
N LYS A 38 -2.97 20.95 -5.80
CA LYS A 38 -3.20 21.34 -4.40
C LYS A 38 -3.81 20.20 -3.60
N GLN A 39 -4.84 19.52 -4.13
CA GLN A 39 -5.47 18.38 -3.48
C GLN A 39 -4.47 17.24 -3.24
N LYS A 40 -3.64 16.92 -4.23
CA LYS A 40 -2.57 15.91 -4.10
C LYS A 40 -1.58 16.30 -3.00
N ASN A 41 -1.21 17.57 -2.91
CA ASN A 41 -0.29 18.05 -1.87
C ASN A 41 -0.89 17.92 -0.46
N ILE A 42 -2.18 18.24 -0.31
CA ILE A 42 -2.92 18.06 0.96
C ILE A 42 -2.96 16.58 1.34
N ASN A 43 -3.31 15.71 0.38
CA ASN A 43 -3.36 14.26 0.61
C ASN A 43 -1.99 13.70 1.01
N ASN A 44 -0.90 14.16 0.38
CA ASN A 44 0.46 13.77 0.76
C ASN A 44 0.81 14.15 2.20
N HIS A 45 0.38 15.31 2.68
CA HIS A 45 0.56 15.71 4.08
C HIS A 45 -0.17 14.77 5.03
N TRP A 46 -1.42 14.41 4.70
CA TRP A 46 -2.17 13.44 5.48
C TRP A 46 -1.51 12.05 5.48
N ILE A 47 -1.00 11.58 4.34
CA ILE A 47 -0.27 10.31 4.23
C ILE A 47 0.94 10.31 5.19
N ALA A 48 1.75 11.37 5.17
CA ALA A 48 2.95 11.46 6.01
C ALA A 48 2.64 11.43 7.51
N ILE A 49 1.50 11.98 7.93
CA ILE A 49 1.03 11.93 9.32
C ILE A 49 0.63 10.49 9.69
N HIS A 50 -0.23 9.85 8.90
CA HIS A 50 -0.70 8.50 9.17
C HIS A 50 0.42 7.46 9.14
N GLU A 51 1.42 7.67 8.28
CA GLU A 51 2.59 6.79 8.16
C GLU A 51 3.37 6.73 9.47
N LYS A 52 3.56 7.86 10.17
CA LYS A 52 4.23 7.90 11.48
C LYS A 52 3.48 7.08 12.52
N PHE A 53 2.14 7.16 12.54
CA PHE A 53 1.31 6.36 13.43
C PHE A 53 1.38 4.87 13.11
N VAL A 54 1.30 4.52 11.82
CA VAL A 54 1.38 3.13 11.37
C VAL A 54 2.74 2.51 11.67
N MET A 55 3.85 3.24 11.56
CA MET A 55 5.17 2.72 11.92
C MET A 55 5.25 2.36 13.41
N GLY A 56 4.70 3.18 14.30
CA GLY A 56 4.60 2.85 15.72
C GLY A 56 3.72 1.63 15.99
N TYR A 57 2.57 1.54 15.32
CA TYR A 57 1.67 0.39 15.43
C TYR A 57 2.31 -0.91 14.89
N ALA A 58 3.08 -0.82 13.81
CA ALA A 58 3.79 -1.94 13.23
C ALA A 58 4.80 -2.55 14.21
N CYS A 59 5.49 -1.74 15.01
CA CYS A 59 6.39 -2.26 16.06
C CYS A 59 5.64 -3.14 17.07
N ILE A 60 4.45 -2.71 17.50
CA ILE A 60 3.60 -3.47 18.42
C ILE A 60 3.13 -4.78 17.75
N LEU A 61 2.65 -4.71 16.51
CA LEU A 61 2.26 -5.91 15.75
C LEU A 61 3.42 -6.90 15.61
N MET A 62 4.62 -6.42 15.32
CA MET A 62 5.78 -7.29 15.15
C MET A 62 6.23 -7.95 16.44
N PHE A 63 6.04 -7.29 17.58
CA PHE A 63 6.24 -7.92 18.88
C PHE A 63 5.27 -9.09 19.09
N PHE A 64 3.98 -8.89 18.78
CA PHE A 64 2.96 -9.95 18.89
C PHE A 64 3.14 -11.09 17.90
N ILE A 65 3.76 -10.86 16.74
CA ILE A 65 4.10 -11.90 15.77
C ILE A 65 5.38 -12.64 16.21
N GLY A 66 6.40 -11.91 16.68
CA GLY A 66 7.69 -12.47 17.05
C GLY A 66 7.64 -13.39 18.27
N ALA A 67 6.90 -12.99 19.32
CA ALA A 67 6.74 -13.78 20.55
C ALA A 67 6.19 -15.22 20.30
N PRO A 68 5.05 -15.40 19.59
CA PRO A 68 4.53 -16.73 19.29
C PRO A 68 5.42 -17.51 18.31
N LEU A 69 5.99 -16.86 17.28
CA LEU A 69 6.88 -17.54 16.34
C LEU A 69 8.13 -18.11 17.02
N GLY A 70 8.70 -17.38 17.97
CA GLY A 70 9.84 -17.84 18.77
C GLY A 70 9.49 -19.02 19.69
N ALA A 71 8.29 -18.99 20.30
CA ALA A 71 7.83 -20.07 21.18
C ALA A 71 7.45 -21.36 20.42
N ILE A 72 6.83 -21.21 19.23
CA ILE A 72 6.37 -22.34 18.41
C ILE A 72 7.53 -23.14 17.79
N ILE A 73 8.58 -22.45 17.32
CA ILE A 73 9.61 -23.04 16.43
C ILE A 73 10.85 -23.51 17.21
N ARG A 74 10.66 -23.91 18.48
CA ARG A 74 11.76 -24.32 19.38
C ARG A 74 12.54 -25.58 18.95
N LYS A 75 12.11 -26.30 17.90
CA LYS A 75 12.85 -27.46 17.32
C LYS A 75 13.97 -27.06 16.33
N GLY A 76 14.10 -25.78 15.95
CA GLY A 76 15.21 -25.27 15.13
C GLY A 76 16.19 -24.40 15.95
N GLY A 77 17.46 -24.30 15.51
CA GLY A 77 18.41 -23.37 16.13
C GLY A 77 17.94 -21.91 16.09
N LEU A 78 18.62 -21.01 16.83
CA LEU A 78 18.23 -19.61 17.03
C LEU A 78 17.92 -18.82 15.73
N GLY A 79 18.43 -19.27 14.57
CA GLY A 79 18.26 -18.59 13.28
C GLY A 79 16.90 -18.81 12.58
N LEU A 80 16.23 -19.96 12.74
CA LEU A 80 14.98 -20.25 11.99
C LEU A 80 13.86 -19.21 12.29
N PRO A 81 13.53 -18.90 13.56
CA PRO A 81 12.48 -17.91 13.86
C PRO A 81 12.85 -16.50 13.39
N ILE A 82 14.15 -16.16 13.39
CA ILE A 82 14.63 -14.85 12.91
C ILE A 82 14.36 -14.71 11.41
N VAL A 83 14.66 -15.74 10.60
CA VAL A 83 14.43 -15.69 9.15
C VAL A 83 12.93 -15.53 8.82
N PHE A 84 12.06 -16.26 9.53
CA PHE A 84 10.61 -16.11 9.34
C PHE A 84 10.10 -14.72 9.74
N ALA A 85 10.61 -14.15 10.85
CA ALA A 85 10.25 -12.79 11.26
C ALA A 85 10.66 -11.74 10.22
N VAL A 86 11.87 -11.85 9.66
CA VAL A 86 12.36 -10.96 8.59
C VAL A 86 11.52 -11.10 7.31
N LEU A 87 11.15 -12.33 6.94
CA LEU A 87 10.31 -12.57 5.77
C LEU A 87 8.95 -11.85 5.91
N ILE A 88 8.27 -12.02 7.06
CA ILE A 88 7.01 -11.35 7.34
C ILE A 88 7.18 -9.82 7.34
N PHE A 89 8.29 -9.30 7.88
CA PHE A 89 8.60 -7.87 7.86
C PHE A 89 8.73 -7.31 6.44
N ILE A 90 9.45 -8.01 5.57
CA ILE A 90 9.61 -7.61 4.18
C ILE A 90 8.25 -7.60 3.46
N THR A 91 7.43 -8.64 3.65
CA THR A 91 6.08 -8.69 3.07
C THR A 91 5.21 -7.54 3.55
N PHE A 92 5.19 -7.28 4.86
CA PHE A 92 4.47 -6.14 5.42
C PHE A 92 4.94 -4.81 4.83
N HIS A 93 6.25 -4.58 4.78
CA HIS A 93 6.83 -3.35 4.25
C HIS A 93 6.48 -3.17 2.78
N PHE A 94 6.51 -4.24 1.98
CA PHE A 94 6.14 -4.21 0.58
C PHE A 94 4.67 -3.84 0.39
N THR A 95 3.76 -4.50 1.10
CA THR A 95 2.32 -4.19 1.05
C THR A 95 2.02 -2.77 1.53
N ASN A 96 2.69 -2.31 2.59
CA ASN A 96 2.53 -0.94 3.10
C ASN A 96 3.01 0.11 2.09
N THR A 97 4.17 -0.14 1.46
CA THR A 97 4.70 0.74 0.41
C THR A 97 3.78 0.76 -0.81
N PHE A 98 3.22 -0.39 -1.18
CA PHE A 98 2.26 -0.50 -2.28
C PHE A 98 0.97 0.27 -1.99
N GLY A 99 0.38 0.10 -0.80
CA GLY A 99 -0.79 0.87 -0.36
C GLY A 99 -0.54 2.38 -0.34
N LYS A 100 0.63 2.80 0.12
CA LYS A 100 1.06 4.21 0.07
C LYS A 100 1.13 4.75 -1.36
N LYS A 101 1.67 3.99 -2.31
CA LYS A 101 1.74 4.41 -3.72
C LYS A 101 0.34 4.61 -4.32
N ILE A 102 -0.61 3.70 -4.04
CA ILE A 102 -1.99 3.84 -4.53
C ILE A 102 -2.67 5.07 -3.91
N ALA A 103 -2.40 5.38 -2.64
CA ALA A 103 -2.91 6.59 -1.99
C ALA A 103 -2.32 7.88 -2.59
N GLN A 104 -1.07 7.86 -3.02
CA GLN A 104 -0.41 9.02 -3.67
C GLN A 104 -0.99 9.34 -5.06
N GLU A 105 -1.55 8.34 -5.73
CA GLU A 105 -2.25 8.52 -7.01
C GLU A 105 -3.69 9.02 -6.84
N ASN A 106 -4.12 9.33 -5.62
CA ASN A 106 -5.50 9.72 -5.27
C ASN A 106 -6.57 8.68 -5.66
N GLN A 107 -6.18 7.41 -5.89
CA GLN A 107 -7.13 6.34 -6.19
C GLN A 107 -7.88 5.86 -4.94
N ILE A 108 -7.23 5.92 -3.77
CA ILE A 108 -7.78 5.55 -2.48
C ILE A 108 -7.54 6.65 -1.44
N THR A 109 -8.33 6.64 -0.37
CA THR A 109 -8.17 7.61 0.72
C THR A 109 -6.80 7.44 1.39
N PRO A 110 -6.12 8.54 1.77
CA PRO A 110 -4.84 8.52 2.50
C PRO A 110 -4.86 7.59 3.72
N PHE A 111 -5.98 7.59 4.44
CA PHE A 111 -6.19 6.74 5.60
C PHE A 111 -6.15 5.26 5.21
N LEU A 112 -6.99 4.82 4.27
CA LEU A 112 -7.08 3.41 3.92
C LEU A 112 -5.79 2.89 3.31
N GLY A 113 -5.13 3.67 2.44
CA GLY A 113 -3.91 3.22 1.76
C GLY A 113 -2.72 2.99 2.70
N VAL A 114 -2.57 3.84 3.72
CA VAL A 114 -1.49 3.71 4.71
C VAL A 114 -1.82 2.67 5.78
N TRP A 115 -3.10 2.50 6.12
CA TRP A 115 -3.53 1.51 7.12
C TRP A 115 -3.79 0.12 6.53
N LEU A 116 -3.83 -0.03 5.21
CA LEU A 116 -4.16 -1.28 4.52
C LEU A 116 -3.33 -2.46 5.01
N ALA A 117 -2.01 -2.30 5.05
CA ALA A 117 -1.10 -3.36 5.51
C ALA A 117 -1.33 -3.70 6.99
N SER A 118 -1.56 -2.70 7.82
CA SER A 118 -1.84 -2.88 9.25
C SER A 118 -3.17 -3.59 9.49
N ILE A 119 -4.23 -3.23 8.76
CA ILE A 119 -5.56 -3.86 8.86
C ILE A 119 -5.50 -5.33 8.44
N ILE A 120 -4.70 -5.67 7.42
CA ILE A 120 -4.52 -7.06 6.98
C ILE A 120 -3.65 -7.84 7.98
N LEU A 121 -2.59 -7.22 8.49
CA LEU A 121 -1.64 -7.90 9.38
C LEU A 121 -2.18 -8.08 10.81
N THR A 122 -3.05 -7.20 11.29
CA THR A 122 -3.64 -7.26 12.63
C THR A 122 -4.39 -8.58 12.91
N PRO A 123 -5.38 -9.01 12.08
CA PRO A 123 -6.06 -10.28 12.30
C PRO A 123 -5.12 -11.47 12.11
N PHE A 124 -4.12 -11.37 11.24
CA PHE A 124 -3.10 -12.40 11.07
C PHE A 124 -2.23 -12.56 12.32
N ALA A 125 -1.79 -11.45 12.91
CA ALA A 125 -1.05 -11.41 14.16
C ALA A 125 -1.88 -12.00 15.31
N LEU A 126 -3.12 -11.55 15.48
CA LEU A 126 -4.05 -12.07 16.49
C LEU A 126 -4.32 -13.57 16.33
N LEU A 127 -4.53 -14.05 15.11
CA LEU A 127 -4.74 -15.47 14.84
C LEU A 127 -3.50 -16.30 15.18
N LEU A 128 -2.31 -15.84 14.80
CA LEU A 128 -1.04 -16.49 15.15
C LEU A 128 -0.81 -16.51 16.66
N THR A 129 -1.00 -15.38 17.35
CA THR A 129 -0.87 -15.30 18.81
C THR A 129 -1.90 -16.22 19.48
N TYR A 130 -3.16 -16.22 19.03
CA TYR A 130 -4.20 -17.10 19.56
C TYR A 130 -3.87 -18.59 19.36
N ARG A 131 -3.37 -19.00 18.19
CA ARG A 131 -2.92 -20.39 17.96
C ARG A 131 -1.72 -20.77 18.82
N ALA A 132 -0.82 -19.83 19.09
CA ALA A 132 0.36 -20.08 19.90
C ALA A 132 0.04 -20.19 21.40
N THR A 133 -0.90 -19.36 21.89
CA THR A 133 -1.28 -19.33 23.31
C THR A 133 -2.22 -20.45 23.69
N ASN A 134 -3.16 -20.85 22.82
CA ASN A 134 -4.14 -21.90 23.11
C ASN A 134 -3.61 -23.32 22.90
N ASP A 135 -2.29 -23.50 22.98
CA ASP A 135 -1.61 -24.78 23.13
C ASP A 135 -2.40 -25.95 22.52
N ILE A 136 -2.44 -26.02 21.17
CA ILE A 136 -2.54 -27.32 20.51
C ILE A 136 -1.22 -28.02 20.87
N GLY A 137 -1.14 -28.49 22.11
CA GLY A 137 0.07 -28.97 22.73
C GLY A 137 0.61 -30.09 21.86
N LEU A 138 1.86 -29.95 21.42
CA LEU A 138 2.63 -31.07 20.90
C LEU A 138 2.02 -31.86 19.72
N VAL A 139 1.03 -31.34 18.98
CA VAL A 139 0.49 -32.08 17.84
C VAL A 139 1.33 -31.77 16.59
N ASN A 140 2.32 -32.64 16.37
CA ASN A 140 3.01 -32.86 15.10
C ASN A 140 3.61 -31.61 14.44
N MET A 141 4.63 -31.05 15.11
CA MET A 141 5.69 -30.28 14.43
C MET A 141 6.41 -31.05 13.32
N ASP A 142 6.01 -32.28 13.00
CA ASP A 142 6.50 -32.99 11.80
C ASP A 142 5.58 -32.74 10.59
N GLY A 143 4.31 -32.35 10.75
CA GLY A 143 3.38 -32.17 9.61
C GLY A 143 3.61 -30.90 8.77
N ILE A 144 4.11 -29.82 9.38
CA ILE A 144 4.37 -28.54 8.68
C ILE A 144 5.82 -28.46 8.20
N ILE A 145 6.76 -29.06 8.94
CA ILE A 145 8.20 -28.94 8.67
C ILE A 145 8.65 -29.97 7.61
N THR A 146 8.04 -31.17 7.56
CA THR A 146 8.38 -32.21 6.57
C THR A 146 8.11 -31.82 5.11
N PRO A 147 6.99 -31.17 4.70
CA PRO A 147 6.82 -30.77 3.32
C PRO A 147 7.81 -29.67 2.90
N ILE A 148 8.14 -28.75 3.82
CA ILE A 148 9.09 -27.65 3.55
C ILE A 148 10.52 -28.18 3.43
N GLN A 149 10.95 -29.09 4.30
CA GLN A 149 12.26 -29.72 4.21
C GLN A 149 12.38 -30.59 2.95
N ASN A 150 11.33 -31.33 2.57
CA ASN A 150 11.34 -32.13 1.35
C ASN A 150 11.34 -31.26 0.09
N PHE A 151 10.66 -30.10 0.12
CA PHE A 151 10.69 -29.13 -0.97
C PHE A 151 12.08 -28.47 -1.11
N PHE A 152 12.69 -28.04 0.00
CA PHE A 152 14.05 -27.49 -0.01
C PHE A 152 15.11 -28.53 -0.38
N LYS A 153 15.00 -29.78 0.10
CA LYS A 153 15.87 -30.88 -0.32
C LYS A 153 15.71 -31.17 -1.81
N LYS A 154 14.50 -31.13 -2.36
CA LYS A 154 14.27 -31.35 -3.80
C LYS A 154 14.87 -30.23 -4.67
N LEU A 155 14.86 -28.98 -4.17
CA LEU A 155 15.48 -27.83 -4.82
C LEU A 155 17.01 -27.85 -4.75
N PHE A 156 17.60 -28.24 -3.62
CA PHE A 156 19.06 -28.23 -3.45
C PHE A 156 19.78 -29.55 -3.83
N ASN A 157 19.08 -30.68 -3.86
CA ASN A 157 19.65 -32.00 -4.21
C ASN A 157 19.53 -32.33 -5.70
N SER A 158 18.99 -31.42 -6.52
CA SER A 158 18.95 -31.52 -7.99
C SER A 158 20.22 -30.92 -8.63
N ASN A 159 21.38 -31.16 -8.03
CA ASN A 159 22.69 -30.79 -8.57
C ASN A 159 23.77 -31.81 -8.16
N LYS A 160 23.47 -33.10 -8.33
CA LYS A 160 24.46 -34.15 -8.50
C LYS A 160 24.02 -35.10 -9.60
#